data_AF-A0A8K1C4N3-F1
#
_entry.id   AF-A0A8K1C4N3-F1
#
_cell.length_a   1.000
_cell.length_b   1.000
_cell.length_c   1.000
_cell.angle_alpha   90.00
_cell.angle_beta   90.00
_cell.angle_gamma   90.00
#
_symmetry.space_group_name_H-M   'P 1'
#
loop_
_entity.id
_entity.type
_entity.pdbx_description
1 polymer ?
#
loop_
_entity_poly.entity_id
_entity_poly.type
_entity_poly.pdbx_seq_one_letter_code
_entity_poly.pdbx_strand_id
1 'polypeptide(L)'
;MTETTDLSAEEVSALRAVFQVYDDDGRGVISTEHLPAVLEKLGRDLTEDLLNDLDEYAREHESIAFDPFLTLVQRHLQQAGQELDPFRLGPDPKVMEFISILEEYRAKCEEDGNYLEAQRADTQLQALRKQEFKRQTKSLRAKQIAERQDIQIAHNMQFNDFNQAWDQYMEEYDRMAAAYVKQMKEKHAQDLREFQEKLQHEMLERPPKFSKELIEWRRRQHRLAQQKSYTEAQKIKKIADEMEDDERNKMNEEFQAIFARKEAKLRQQQQAELQALLKRIDGRRKEHLKQRNLDSKRLLQRNRNVQAVLESKQATEATKRLQDIKMSLLPKDRPAPRGLHNTIPVEARVIRPKKPSTTRPAEPSP
;
A
#
# COMPACT_ATOMS: atom_id res chain seq x y z
N MET A 1 -41.58 29.99 3.77
CA MET A 1 -40.34 29.26 4.08
C MET A 1 -40.04 28.45 2.84
N THR A 2 -39.02 28.82 2.07
CA THR A 2 -38.64 28.13 0.84
C THR A 2 -37.79 26.94 1.20
N GLU A 3 -38.38 25.75 1.22
CA GLU A 3 -37.65 24.49 1.34
C GLU A 3 -36.61 24.44 0.22
N THR A 4 -35.35 24.37 0.62
CA THR A 4 -34.21 24.21 -0.28
C THR A 4 -34.34 22.88 -1.01
N THR A 5 -34.57 22.95 -2.32
CA THR A 5 -34.59 21.80 -3.22
C THR A 5 -33.20 21.17 -3.29
N ASP A 6 -33.03 19.96 -2.77
CA ASP A 6 -31.77 19.17 -2.83
C ASP A 6 -31.56 18.51 -4.22
N LEU A 7 -32.43 18.83 -5.18
CA LEU A 7 -32.34 18.38 -6.57
C LEU A 7 -31.42 19.32 -7.34
N SER A 8 -30.54 18.73 -8.16
CA SER A 8 -29.69 19.52 -9.05
C SER A 8 -30.55 20.33 -10.03
N ALA A 9 -30.05 21.49 -10.45
CA ALA A 9 -30.76 22.35 -11.40
C ALA A 9 -31.15 21.62 -12.71
N GLU A 10 -30.41 20.56 -13.06
CA GLU A 10 -30.68 19.72 -14.22
C GLU A 10 -31.87 18.76 -13.99
N GLU A 11 -32.00 18.17 -12.80
CA GLU A 11 -33.14 17.32 -12.41
C GLU A 11 -34.44 18.13 -12.30
N VAL A 12 -34.36 19.32 -11.70
CA VAL A 12 -35.49 20.26 -11.64
C VAL A 12 -35.94 20.66 -13.05
N SER A 13 -35.00 20.85 -13.97
CA SER A 13 -35.28 21.19 -15.38
C SER A 13 -35.91 20.02 -16.15
N ALA A 14 -35.48 18.78 -15.90
CA ALA A 14 -36.07 17.58 -16.50
C ALA A 14 -37.49 17.31 -15.98
N LEU A 15 -37.71 17.42 -14.67
CA LEU A 15 -39.04 17.31 -14.06
C LEU A 15 -39.98 18.40 -14.57
N ARG A 16 -39.47 19.61 -14.80
CA ARG A 16 -40.24 20.70 -15.43
C ARG A 16 -40.62 20.40 -16.87
N ALA A 17 -39.72 19.79 -17.64
CA ALA A 17 -40.02 19.38 -19.00
C ALA A 17 -41.12 18.30 -19.03
N VAL A 18 -41.06 17.29 -18.15
CA VAL A 18 -42.12 16.27 -18.03
C VAL A 18 -43.44 16.89 -17.56
N PHE A 19 -43.40 17.83 -16.61
CA PHE A 19 -44.58 18.55 -16.16
C PHE A 19 -45.27 19.32 -17.31
N GLN A 20 -44.48 19.94 -18.19
CA GLN A 20 -45.01 20.64 -19.37
C GLN A 20 -45.67 19.71 -20.41
N VAL A 21 -45.34 18.40 -20.43
CA VAL A 21 -45.97 17.42 -21.34
C VAL A 21 -47.44 17.19 -21.04
N TYR A 22 -47.86 17.43 -19.79
CA TYR A 22 -49.22 17.17 -19.31
C TYR A 22 -49.97 18.46 -18.96
N ASP A 23 -49.33 19.62 -19.16
CA ASP A 23 -49.94 20.95 -19.11
C ASP A 23 -50.18 21.43 -20.55
N ASP A 24 -51.10 20.75 -21.24
CA ASP A 24 -51.43 21.00 -22.66
C ASP A 24 -51.90 22.44 -22.93
N ASP A 25 -52.40 23.13 -21.90
CA ASP A 25 -52.91 24.51 -21.97
C ASP A 25 -51.87 25.58 -21.57
N GLY A 26 -50.69 25.18 -21.08
CA GLY A 26 -49.65 26.10 -20.60
C GLY A 26 -50.06 26.94 -19.39
N ARG A 27 -50.97 26.43 -18.55
CA ARG A 27 -51.52 27.13 -17.38
C ARG A 27 -50.59 27.12 -16.18
N GLY A 28 -49.51 26.35 -16.23
CA GLY A 28 -48.57 26.14 -15.12
C GLY A 28 -49.09 25.17 -14.06
N VAL A 29 -50.18 24.45 -14.35
CA VAL A 29 -50.84 23.50 -13.47
C VAL A 29 -51.27 22.25 -14.24
N ILE A 30 -51.12 21.07 -13.66
CA ILE A 30 -51.61 19.81 -14.25
C ILE A 30 -52.85 19.37 -13.46
N SER A 31 -53.83 18.82 -14.17
CA SER A 31 -55.00 18.19 -13.54
C SER A 31 -54.58 16.95 -12.74
N THR A 32 -55.10 16.81 -11.54
CA THR A 32 -54.76 15.68 -10.65
C THR A 32 -55.16 14.31 -11.23
N GLU A 33 -56.06 14.28 -12.21
CA GLU A 33 -56.43 13.07 -12.97
C GLU A 33 -55.31 12.55 -13.90
N HIS A 34 -54.40 13.45 -14.32
CA HIS A 34 -53.27 13.12 -15.20
C HIS A 34 -52.01 12.77 -14.42
N LEU A 35 -51.95 13.11 -13.12
CA LEU A 35 -50.81 12.82 -12.25
C LEU A 35 -50.44 11.33 -12.17
N PRO A 36 -51.39 10.39 -12.00
CA PRO A 36 -51.08 8.97 -12.02
C PRO A 36 -50.41 8.55 -13.34
N ALA A 37 -50.88 9.06 -14.47
CA ALA A 37 -50.29 8.78 -15.79
C ALA A 37 -48.91 9.45 -15.96
N VAL A 38 -48.71 10.66 -15.41
CA VAL A 38 -47.39 11.34 -15.38
C VAL A 38 -46.39 10.50 -14.60
N LEU A 39 -46.81 9.94 -13.46
CA LEU A 39 -45.96 9.20 -12.54
C LEU A 39 -45.71 7.75 -12.95
N GLU A 40 -46.72 7.11 -13.54
CA GLU A 40 -46.63 5.81 -14.19
C GLU A 40 -45.67 5.88 -15.39
N LYS A 41 -45.74 6.96 -16.19
CA LYS A 41 -44.74 7.20 -17.25
C LYS A 41 -43.39 7.70 -16.75
N LEU A 42 -43.32 8.25 -15.54
CA LEU A 42 -42.05 8.53 -14.85
C LEU A 42 -41.40 7.25 -14.27
N GLY A 43 -41.97 6.07 -14.55
CA GLY A 43 -41.33 4.77 -14.28
C GLY A 43 -41.24 4.42 -12.80
N ARG A 44 -41.97 5.10 -11.92
CA ARG A 44 -42.07 4.66 -10.54
C ARG A 44 -43.10 3.55 -10.47
N ASP A 45 -42.67 2.37 -10.05
CA ASP A 45 -43.54 1.54 -9.22
C ASP A 45 -43.95 2.45 -8.07
N LEU A 46 -45.13 3.03 -8.18
CA LEU A 46 -45.72 3.89 -7.18
C LEU A 46 -45.74 3.05 -5.91
N THR A 47 -44.80 3.30 -5.01
CA THR A 47 -44.93 2.82 -3.64
C THR A 47 -46.25 3.41 -3.16
N GLU A 48 -47.09 2.58 -2.55
CA GLU A 48 -48.45 2.97 -2.14
C GLU A 48 -48.43 4.32 -1.39
N ASP A 49 -47.34 4.62 -0.69
CA ASP A 49 -47.09 5.90 0.00
C ASP A 49 -47.09 7.13 -0.91
N LEU A 50 -46.50 7.09 -2.11
CA LEU A 50 -46.48 8.24 -3.03
C LEU A 50 -47.86 8.48 -3.65
N LEU A 51 -48.57 7.40 -4.00
CA LEU A 51 -49.96 7.44 -4.46
C LEU A 51 -50.89 7.99 -3.39
N ASN A 52 -50.71 7.57 -2.13
CA ASN A 52 -51.51 8.04 -1.00
C ASN A 52 -51.28 9.53 -0.73
N ASP A 53 -50.02 10.01 -0.76
CA ASP A 53 -49.70 11.44 -0.61
C ASP A 53 -50.33 12.28 -1.74
N LEU A 54 -50.37 11.72 -2.96
CA LEU A 54 -50.99 12.36 -4.12
C LEU A 54 -52.51 12.35 -4.09
N ASP A 55 -53.11 11.25 -3.67
CA ASP A 55 -54.56 11.13 -3.49
C ASP A 55 -55.05 12.04 -2.37
N GLU A 56 -54.25 12.22 -1.31
CA GLU A 56 -54.53 13.18 -0.24
C GLU A 56 -54.46 14.63 -0.77
N TYR A 57 -53.42 14.96 -1.55
CA TYR A 57 -53.29 16.26 -2.19
C TYR A 57 -54.40 16.52 -3.22
N ALA A 58 -54.80 15.51 -3.99
CA ALA A 58 -55.84 15.59 -5.02
C ALA A 58 -57.26 15.70 -4.44
N ARG A 59 -57.49 15.21 -3.22
CA ARG A 59 -58.76 15.42 -2.50
C ARG A 59 -58.96 16.87 -2.08
N GLU A 60 -57.88 17.60 -1.83
CA GLU A 60 -57.93 19.01 -1.41
C GLU A 60 -57.76 19.99 -2.60
N HIS A 61 -57.12 19.55 -3.69
CA HIS A 61 -56.81 20.40 -4.84
C HIS A 61 -57.10 19.68 -6.18
N GLU A 62 -57.93 20.29 -7.04
CA GLU A 62 -58.25 19.74 -8.37
C GLU A 62 -57.06 19.81 -9.35
N SER A 63 -56.09 20.70 -9.10
CA SER A 63 -54.89 20.86 -9.92
C SER A 63 -53.64 21.07 -9.07
N ILE A 64 -52.50 20.56 -9.56
CA ILE A 64 -51.21 20.69 -8.90
C ILE A 64 -50.32 21.65 -9.70
N ALA A 65 -49.67 22.59 -9.00
CA ALA A 65 -48.65 23.46 -9.58
C ALA A 65 -47.28 22.77 -9.56
N PHE A 66 -46.33 23.31 -10.33
CA PHE A 66 -45.00 22.71 -10.46
C PHE A 66 -44.26 22.58 -9.12
N ASP A 67 -44.35 23.57 -8.22
CA ASP A 67 -43.60 23.56 -6.97
C ASP A 67 -44.07 22.46 -5.98
N PRO A 68 -45.39 22.29 -5.73
CA PRO A 68 -45.90 21.14 -4.96
C PRO A 68 -45.56 19.78 -5.59
N PHE A 69 -45.65 19.67 -6.92
CA PHE A 69 -45.24 18.45 -7.63
C PHE A 69 -43.76 18.14 -7.41
N LEU A 70 -42.91 19.15 -7.43
CA LEU A 70 -41.47 19.04 -7.17
C LEU A 70 -41.18 18.54 -5.75
N THR A 71 -41.83 19.13 -4.74
CA THR A 71 -41.67 18.74 -3.33
C THR A 71 -42.06 17.29 -3.11
N LEU A 72 -43.18 16.85 -3.71
CA LEU A 72 -43.69 15.50 -3.59
C LEU A 72 -42.77 14.47 -4.27
N VAL A 73 -42.24 14.81 -5.44
CA VAL A 73 -41.24 13.99 -6.16
C VAL A 73 -39.90 13.93 -5.40
N GLN A 74 -39.47 15.04 -4.79
CA GLN A 74 -38.22 15.17 -4.01
C GLN A 74 -38.25 14.38 -2.71
N ARG A 75 -39.33 14.48 -1.93
CA ARG A 75 -39.52 13.75 -0.66
C ARG A 75 -39.34 12.25 -0.86
N HIS A 76 -39.89 11.74 -1.95
CA HIS A 76 -39.82 10.34 -2.30
C HIS A 76 -38.44 9.92 -2.86
N LEU A 77 -37.76 10.81 -3.60
CA LEU A 77 -36.38 10.58 -4.06
C LEU A 77 -35.39 10.39 -2.90
N GLN A 78 -35.60 11.12 -1.80
CA GLN A 78 -34.79 11.05 -0.59
C GLN A 78 -35.02 9.74 0.20
N GLN A 79 -36.27 9.25 0.29
CA GLN A 79 -36.58 7.98 0.97
C GLN A 79 -35.97 6.76 0.26
N ALA A 80 -35.96 6.75 -1.07
CA ALA A 80 -35.30 5.71 -1.87
C ALA A 80 -33.77 5.95 -2.05
N GLY A 81 -33.19 6.93 -1.37
CA GLY A 81 -31.79 7.36 -1.53
C GLY A 81 -30.83 6.89 -0.44
N GLN A 82 -31.31 6.16 0.57
CA GLN A 82 -30.53 5.87 1.79
C GLN A 82 -29.55 4.68 1.68
N GLU A 83 -29.45 4.02 0.51
CA GLU A 83 -28.51 2.91 0.26
C GLU A 83 -27.65 3.11 -1.02
N LEU A 84 -27.13 4.31 -1.28
CA LEU A 84 -26.19 4.49 -2.38
C LEU A 84 -24.76 4.17 -1.91
N ASP A 85 -24.37 2.91 -2.03
CA ASP A 85 -22.98 2.45 -1.95
C ASP A 85 -22.09 3.35 -2.83
N PRO A 86 -21.07 4.06 -2.28
CA PRO A 86 -20.10 4.84 -3.03
C PRO A 86 -19.39 4.04 -4.15
N PHE A 87 -19.45 2.71 -4.07
CA PHE A 87 -18.90 1.77 -5.04
C PHE A 87 -19.95 1.11 -5.95
N ARG A 88 -21.19 1.61 -6.05
CA ARG A 88 -22.18 1.06 -6.99
C ARG A 88 -21.60 0.98 -8.41
N LEU A 89 -21.59 -0.24 -8.96
CA LEU A 89 -21.14 -0.54 -10.32
C LEU A 89 -22.31 -0.45 -11.29
N GLY A 90 -22.15 0.34 -12.35
CA GLY A 90 -23.10 0.41 -13.44
C GLY A 90 -23.99 1.66 -13.44
N PRO A 91 -24.93 1.72 -14.40
CA PRO A 91 -25.87 2.81 -14.53
C PRO A 91 -26.81 2.92 -13.35
N ASP A 92 -27.13 4.14 -12.95
CA ASP A 92 -28.15 4.35 -11.94
C ASP A 92 -29.52 4.14 -12.58
N PRO A 93 -30.34 3.19 -12.08
CA PRO A 93 -31.66 2.91 -12.62
C PRO A 93 -32.50 4.19 -12.76
N LYS A 94 -32.45 5.09 -11.78
CA LYS A 94 -33.20 6.35 -11.80
C LYS A 94 -32.78 7.22 -12.99
N VAL A 95 -31.48 7.38 -13.19
CA VAL A 95 -30.94 8.19 -14.31
C VAL A 95 -31.24 7.53 -15.65
N MET A 96 -31.22 6.20 -15.73
CA MET A 96 -31.56 5.46 -16.96
C MET A 96 -33.03 5.58 -17.33
N GLU A 97 -33.93 5.55 -16.35
CA GLU A 97 -35.37 5.80 -16.55
C GLU A 97 -35.60 7.22 -17.09
N PHE A 98 -35.00 8.24 -16.47
CA PHE A 98 -35.07 9.62 -16.98
C PHE A 98 -34.54 9.75 -18.41
N ILE A 99 -33.47 9.03 -18.76
CA ILE A 99 -32.94 8.99 -20.13
C ILE A 99 -33.98 8.36 -21.08
N SER A 100 -34.63 7.26 -20.71
CA SER A 100 -35.67 6.62 -21.54
C SER A 100 -36.86 7.55 -21.79
N ILE A 101 -37.34 8.21 -20.73
CA ILE A 101 -38.51 9.11 -20.79
C ILE A 101 -38.22 10.32 -21.68
N LEU A 102 -37.03 10.92 -21.54
CA LEU A 102 -36.63 12.05 -22.38
C LEU A 102 -36.39 11.62 -23.84
N GLU A 103 -35.95 10.39 -24.08
CA GLU A 103 -35.83 9.82 -25.44
C GLU A 103 -37.19 9.67 -26.11
N GLU A 104 -38.18 9.14 -25.39
CA GLU A 104 -39.57 9.03 -25.86
C GLU A 104 -40.20 10.40 -26.09
N TYR A 105 -40.00 11.35 -25.18
CA TYR A 105 -40.47 12.72 -25.34
C TYR A 105 -39.87 13.39 -26.58
N ARG A 106 -38.56 13.28 -26.78
CA ARG A 106 -37.89 13.79 -27.99
C ARG A 106 -38.50 13.17 -29.25
N ALA A 107 -38.71 11.86 -29.28
CA ALA A 107 -39.29 11.15 -30.42
C ALA A 107 -40.71 11.63 -30.73
N LYS A 108 -41.53 11.87 -29.70
CA LYS A 108 -42.89 12.42 -29.85
C LYS A 108 -42.86 13.85 -30.41
N CYS A 109 -41.98 14.72 -29.90
CA CYS A 109 -41.81 16.07 -30.44
C CYS A 109 -41.34 16.08 -31.90
N GLU A 110 -40.49 15.12 -32.30
CA GLU A 110 -40.07 14.95 -33.70
C GLU A 110 -41.23 14.52 -34.61
N GLU A 111 -42.13 13.66 -34.12
CA GLU A 111 -43.33 13.21 -34.85
C GLU A 111 -44.37 14.33 -34.99
N ASP A 112 -44.58 15.12 -33.94
CA ASP A 112 -45.51 16.26 -33.92
C ASP A 112 -44.98 17.49 -34.68
N GLY A 113 -43.72 17.46 -35.16
CA GLY A 113 -43.08 18.57 -35.87
C GLY A 113 -42.59 19.71 -34.97
N ASN A 114 -42.60 19.51 -33.65
CA ASN A 114 -42.15 20.44 -32.61
C ASN A 114 -40.64 20.33 -32.38
N TYR A 115 -39.86 20.80 -33.36
CA TYR A 115 -38.40 20.63 -33.37
C TYR A 115 -37.66 21.41 -32.29
N LEU A 116 -38.21 22.53 -31.79
CA LEU A 116 -37.57 23.34 -30.74
C LEU A 116 -37.62 22.62 -29.39
N GLU A 117 -38.73 21.95 -29.10
CA GLU A 117 -38.95 21.11 -27.92
C GLU A 117 -38.07 19.84 -28.01
N ALA A 118 -37.98 19.23 -29.19
CA ALA A 118 -37.07 18.11 -29.44
C ALA A 118 -35.60 18.50 -29.20
N GLN A 119 -35.18 19.70 -29.59
CA GLN A 119 -33.83 20.20 -29.34
C GLN A 119 -33.55 20.41 -27.84
N ARG A 120 -34.53 20.89 -27.08
CA ARG A 120 -34.41 21.05 -25.62
C ARG A 120 -34.28 19.69 -24.92
N ALA A 121 -35.10 18.73 -25.31
CA ALA A 121 -35.05 17.36 -24.81
C ALA A 121 -33.70 16.67 -25.15
N ASP A 122 -33.21 16.84 -26.38
CA ASP A 122 -31.89 16.30 -26.77
C ASP A 122 -30.74 16.93 -25.97
N THR A 123 -30.82 18.24 -25.70
CA THR A 123 -29.83 18.93 -24.88
C THR A 123 -29.81 18.38 -23.44
N GLN A 124 -30.98 18.14 -22.86
CA GLN A 124 -31.11 17.53 -21.52
C GLN A 124 -30.62 16.07 -21.51
N LEU A 125 -30.94 15.27 -22.53
CA LEU A 125 -30.43 13.90 -22.70
C LEU A 125 -28.90 13.85 -22.76
N GLN A 126 -28.30 14.76 -23.53
CA GLN A 126 -26.84 14.85 -23.63
C GLN A 126 -26.21 15.23 -22.28
N ALA A 127 -26.84 16.13 -21.53
CA ALA A 127 -26.38 16.52 -20.19
C ALA A 127 -26.42 15.34 -19.20
N LEU A 128 -27.56 14.64 -19.09
CA LEU A 128 -27.73 13.50 -18.19
C LEU A 128 -26.78 12.34 -18.54
N ARG A 129 -26.68 11.96 -19.83
CA ARG A 129 -25.70 10.95 -20.26
C ARG A 129 -24.27 11.33 -19.92
N LYS A 130 -23.90 12.62 -20.05
CA LYS A 130 -22.56 13.11 -19.73
C LYS A 130 -22.30 13.09 -18.22
N GLN A 131 -23.28 13.44 -17.40
CA GLN A 131 -23.19 13.37 -15.94
C GLN A 131 -23.06 11.92 -15.47
N GLU A 132 -23.88 11.03 -16.02
CA GLU A 132 -23.89 9.61 -15.72
C GLU A 132 -22.58 8.92 -16.11
N PHE A 133 -22.08 9.20 -17.31
CA PHE A 133 -20.77 8.74 -17.78
C PHE A 133 -19.65 9.20 -16.82
N LYS A 134 -19.69 10.47 -16.39
CA LYS A 134 -18.71 11.00 -15.42
C LYS A 134 -18.80 10.28 -14.07
N ARG A 135 -20.00 10.01 -13.55
CA ARG A 135 -20.19 9.31 -12.28
C ARG A 135 -19.62 7.89 -12.35
N GLN A 136 -20.01 7.12 -13.36
CA GLN A 136 -19.53 5.75 -13.55
C GLN A 136 -18.01 5.71 -13.76
N THR A 137 -17.45 6.66 -14.51
CA THR A 137 -15.99 6.80 -14.67
C THR A 137 -15.28 7.09 -13.34
N LYS A 138 -15.85 7.96 -12.49
CA LYS A 138 -15.30 8.23 -11.16
C LYS A 138 -15.36 7.00 -10.26
N SER A 139 -16.49 6.28 -10.24
CA SER A 139 -16.64 5.02 -9.46
C SER A 139 -15.63 3.96 -9.91
N LEU A 140 -15.42 3.79 -11.22
CA LEU A 140 -14.40 2.88 -11.75
C LEU A 140 -12.99 3.26 -11.29
N ARG A 141 -12.62 4.55 -11.39
CA ARG A 141 -11.31 5.03 -10.92
C ARG A 141 -11.14 4.84 -9.41
N ALA A 142 -12.18 5.09 -8.62
CA ALA A 142 -12.15 4.90 -7.17
C ALA A 142 -11.84 3.44 -6.80
N LYS A 143 -12.46 2.46 -7.49
CA LYS A 143 -12.15 1.04 -7.29
C LYS A 143 -10.70 0.70 -7.63
N GLN A 144 -10.21 1.18 -8.77
CA GLN A 144 -8.83 0.93 -9.18
C GLN A 144 -7.82 1.50 -8.18
N ILE A 145 -8.12 2.65 -7.57
CA ILE A 145 -7.30 3.24 -6.51
C ILE A 145 -7.34 2.38 -5.25
N ALA A 146 -8.53 1.92 -4.82
CA ALA A 146 -8.67 1.04 -3.66
C ALA A 146 -7.89 -0.27 -3.84
N GLU A 147 -8.03 -0.94 -4.99
CA GLU A 147 -7.26 -2.16 -5.30
C GLU A 147 -5.73 -1.91 -5.26
N ARG A 148 -5.26 -0.77 -5.76
CA ARG A 148 -3.84 -0.40 -5.70
C ARG A 148 -3.39 -0.14 -4.26
N GLN A 149 -4.24 0.45 -3.42
CA GLN A 149 -3.98 0.64 -2.00
C GLN A 149 -3.89 -0.71 -1.27
N ASP A 150 -4.78 -1.65 -1.55
CA ASP A 150 -4.76 -2.98 -0.96
C ASP A 150 -3.47 -3.74 -1.31
N ILE A 151 -3.04 -3.67 -2.57
CA ILE A 151 -1.74 -4.24 -2.98
C ILE A 151 -0.59 -3.54 -2.26
N GLN A 152 -0.63 -2.21 -2.11
CA GLN A 152 0.42 -1.47 -1.40
C GLN A 152 0.48 -1.88 0.08
N ILE A 153 -0.66 -2.06 0.74
CA ILE A 153 -0.75 -2.56 2.12
C ILE A 153 -0.15 -3.97 2.19
N ALA A 154 -0.53 -4.87 1.28
CA ALA A 154 0.01 -6.22 1.21
C ALA A 154 1.53 -6.23 0.99
N HIS A 155 2.06 -5.39 0.09
CA HIS A 155 3.49 -5.22 -0.13
C HIS A 155 4.22 -4.72 1.13
N ASN A 156 3.64 -3.75 1.84
CA ASN A 156 4.20 -3.21 3.08
C ASN A 156 4.23 -4.27 4.18
N MET A 157 3.15 -5.07 4.33
CA MET A 157 3.11 -6.18 5.28
C MET A 157 4.17 -7.23 4.95
N GLN A 158 4.26 -7.68 3.68
CA GLN A 158 5.29 -8.62 3.26
C GLN A 158 6.71 -8.12 3.51
N PHE A 159 6.96 -6.82 3.30
CA PHE A 159 8.25 -6.22 3.58
C PHE A 159 8.56 -6.17 5.08
N ASN A 160 7.55 -5.89 5.92
CA ASN A 160 7.68 -5.93 7.36
C ASN A 160 8.01 -7.34 7.86
N ASP A 161 7.24 -8.34 7.43
CA ASP A 161 7.45 -9.75 7.79
C ASP A 161 8.84 -10.24 7.34
N PHE A 162 9.26 -9.86 6.13
CA PHE A 162 10.61 -10.14 5.63
C PHE A 162 11.69 -9.55 6.53
N ASN A 163 11.55 -8.28 6.95
CA ASN A 163 12.52 -7.64 7.84
C ASN A 163 12.54 -8.32 9.20
N GLN A 164 11.38 -8.59 9.78
CA GLN A 164 11.28 -9.25 11.07
C GLN A 164 11.95 -10.63 11.05
N ALA A 165 11.70 -11.44 10.01
CA ALA A 165 12.33 -12.75 9.87
C ALA A 165 13.85 -12.65 9.75
N TRP A 166 14.36 -11.68 8.98
CA TRP A 166 15.81 -11.44 8.88
C TRP A 166 16.43 -10.89 10.15
N ASP A 167 15.72 -10.02 10.87
CA ASP A 167 16.20 -9.45 12.13
C ASP A 167 16.29 -10.56 13.19
N GLN A 168 15.29 -11.43 13.30
CA GLN A 168 15.33 -12.62 14.15
C GLN A 168 16.48 -13.57 13.77
N TYR A 169 16.66 -13.84 12.48
CA TYR A 169 17.76 -14.68 11.99
C TYR A 169 19.14 -14.10 12.36
N MET A 170 19.32 -12.78 12.18
CA MET A 170 20.56 -12.08 12.52
C MET A 170 20.80 -12.04 14.02
N GLU A 171 19.76 -11.82 14.81
CA GLU A 171 19.83 -11.84 16.27
C GLU A 171 20.24 -13.22 16.79
N GLU A 172 19.65 -14.30 16.25
CA GLU A 172 20.02 -15.66 16.59
C GLU A 172 21.49 -15.95 16.25
N TYR A 173 21.95 -15.52 15.07
CA TYR A 173 23.35 -15.63 14.68
C TYR A 173 24.28 -14.86 15.63
N ASP A 174 23.97 -13.61 15.95
CA ASP A 174 24.76 -12.77 16.85
C ASP A 174 24.77 -13.36 18.28
N ARG A 175 23.64 -13.94 18.74
CA ARG A 175 23.53 -14.65 20.01
C ARG A 175 24.42 -15.90 20.06
N MET A 176 24.34 -16.75 19.03
CA MET A 176 25.20 -17.95 18.93
C MET A 176 26.68 -17.59 18.86
N ALA A 177 27.03 -16.55 18.09
CA ALA A 177 28.39 -16.05 17.99
C ALA A 177 28.92 -15.54 19.36
N ALA A 178 28.10 -14.80 20.10
CA ALA A 178 28.45 -14.33 21.44
C ALA A 178 28.65 -15.49 22.42
N ALA A 179 27.78 -16.52 22.36
CA ALA A 179 27.92 -17.73 23.18
C ALA A 179 29.23 -18.48 22.88
N TYR A 180 29.60 -18.60 21.60
CA TYR A 180 30.84 -19.25 21.19
C TYR A 180 32.09 -18.46 21.65
N VAL A 181 32.06 -17.13 21.54
CA VAL A 181 33.11 -16.25 22.09
C VAL A 181 33.22 -16.39 23.60
N LYS A 182 32.09 -16.48 24.32
CA LYS A 182 32.06 -16.68 25.77
C LYS A 182 32.69 -18.03 26.15
N GLN A 183 32.28 -19.11 25.48
CA GLN A 183 32.83 -20.45 25.71
C GLN A 183 34.35 -20.49 25.47
N MET A 184 34.84 -19.83 24.42
CA MET A 184 36.27 -19.77 24.13
C MET A 184 37.05 -19.00 25.21
N LYS A 185 36.50 -17.89 25.72
CA LYS A 185 37.09 -17.13 26.82
C LYS A 185 37.11 -17.92 28.13
N GLU A 186 36.05 -18.66 28.43
CA GLU A 186 35.98 -19.54 29.61
C GLU A 186 37.04 -20.64 29.52
N LYS A 187 37.19 -21.26 28.35
CA LYS A 187 38.23 -22.25 28.09
C LYS A 187 39.63 -21.65 28.27
N HIS A 188 39.91 -20.49 27.66
CA HIS A 188 41.17 -19.78 27.83
C HIS A 188 41.47 -19.44 29.30
N ALA A 189 40.46 -19.05 30.07
CA ALA A 189 40.61 -18.78 31.51
C ALA A 189 40.88 -20.06 32.32
N GLN A 190 40.28 -21.18 31.95
CA GLN A 190 40.58 -22.48 32.55
C GLN A 190 42.00 -22.93 32.22
N ASP A 191 42.38 -22.91 30.94
CA ASP A 191 43.73 -23.26 30.48
C ASP A 191 44.80 -22.41 31.18
N LEU A 192 44.50 -21.11 31.40
CA LEU A 192 45.38 -20.21 32.12
C LEU A 192 45.52 -20.62 33.60
N ARG A 193 44.43 -20.94 34.30
CA ARG A 193 44.48 -21.42 35.69
C ARG A 193 45.28 -22.71 35.81
N GLU A 194 45.00 -23.70 34.97
CA GLU A 194 45.73 -24.97 34.95
C GLU A 194 47.22 -24.77 34.64
N PHE A 195 47.55 -23.82 33.77
CA PHE A 195 48.94 -23.47 33.48
C PHE A 195 49.64 -22.81 34.68
N GLN A 196 48.95 -21.91 35.39
CA GLN A 196 49.46 -21.27 36.59
C GLN A 196 49.67 -22.29 37.73
N GLU A 197 48.72 -23.20 37.95
CA GLU A 197 48.83 -24.28 38.94
C GLU A 197 50.01 -25.21 38.64
N LYS A 198 50.18 -25.65 37.39
CA LYS A 198 51.32 -26.49 36.98
C LYS A 198 52.67 -25.78 37.21
N LEU A 199 52.73 -24.49 36.93
CA LEU A 199 53.94 -23.70 37.16
C LEU A 199 54.23 -23.49 38.65
N GLN A 200 53.21 -23.28 39.48
CA GLN A 200 53.36 -23.22 40.94
C GLN A 200 53.85 -24.55 41.52
N HIS A 201 53.36 -25.67 40.99
CA HIS A 201 53.84 -26.99 41.37
C HIS A 201 55.31 -27.19 40.99
N GLU A 202 55.72 -26.78 39.78
CA GLU A 202 57.13 -26.83 39.35
C GLU A 202 58.05 -25.97 40.24
N MET A 203 57.53 -24.86 40.82
CA MET A 203 58.26 -24.06 41.81
C MET A 203 58.45 -24.81 43.14
N LEU A 204 57.43 -25.51 43.62
CA LEU A 204 57.49 -26.25 44.89
C LEU A 204 58.44 -27.46 44.83
N GLU A 205 58.57 -28.10 43.67
CA GLU A 205 59.39 -29.31 43.51
C GLU A 205 60.89 -29.04 43.33
N ARG A 206 61.30 -27.83 42.95
CA ARG A 206 62.71 -27.50 42.71
C ARG A 206 63.36 -26.94 43.98
N PRO A 207 64.25 -27.68 44.67
CA PRO A 207 64.89 -27.16 45.88
C PRO A 207 65.73 -25.92 45.55
N PRO A 208 65.69 -24.88 46.40
CA PRO A 208 66.43 -23.64 46.18
C PRO A 208 67.93 -23.92 46.16
N LYS A 209 68.62 -23.41 45.13
CA LYS A 209 70.07 -23.54 44.98
C LYS A 209 70.75 -22.29 45.51
N PHE A 210 71.23 -22.37 46.74
CA PHE A 210 71.99 -21.31 47.40
C PHE A 210 73.41 -21.19 46.82
N SER A 211 73.97 -19.99 46.88
CA SER A 211 75.34 -19.74 46.43
C SER A 211 76.36 -20.50 47.27
N LYS A 212 77.54 -20.74 46.68
CA LYS A 212 78.66 -21.36 47.40
C LYS A 212 79.10 -20.51 48.59
N GLU A 213 79.04 -19.19 48.48
CA GLU A 213 79.40 -18.26 49.56
C GLU A 213 78.46 -18.41 50.75
N LEU A 214 77.14 -18.45 50.53
CA LEU A 214 76.16 -18.65 51.60
C LEU A 214 76.37 -20.01 52.31
N ILE A 215 76.65 -21.07 51.55
CA ILE A 215 76.96 -22.39 52.11
C ILE A 215 78.24 -22.33 52.97
N GLU A 216 79.26 -21.59 52.53
CA GLU A 216 80.51 -21.41 53.27
C GLU A 216 80.31 -20.60 54.56
N TRP A 217 79.50 -19.54 54.53
CA TRP A 217 79.10 -18.78 55.72
C TRP A 217 78.33 -19.66 56.72
N ARG A 218 77.39 -20.49 56.25
CA ARG A 218 76.67 -21.48 57.09
C ARG A 218 77.61 -22.53 57.69
N ARG A 219 78.59 -23.04 56.93
CA ARG A 219 79.62 -23.95 57.48
C ARG A 219 80.51 -23.26 58.51
N ARG A 220 80.86 -21.99 58.29
CA ARG A 220 81.64 -21.18 59.25
C ARG A 220 80.86 -20.93 60.54
N GLN A 221 79.56 -20.64 60.43
CA GLN A 221 78.63 -20.52 61.56
C GLN A 221 78.64 -21.81 62.41
N HIS A 222 78.43 -22.98 61.78
CA HIS A 222 78.41 -24.26 62.48
C HIS A 222 79.73 -24.59 63.17
N ARG A 223 80.88 -24.33 62.52
CA ARG A 223 82.19 -24.53 63.13
C ARG A 223 82.42 -23.66 64.37
N LEU A 224 82.06 -22.38 64.33
CA LEU A 224 82.19 -21.47 65.48
C LEU A 224 81.25 -21.85 66.63
N ALA A 225 80.04 -22.33 66.30
CA ALA A 225 79.10 -22.84 67.30
C ALA A 225 79.63 -24.11 68.00
N GLN A 226 80.26 -25.03 67.25
CA GLN A 226 80.91 -26.24 67.81
C GLN A 226 82.08 -25.89 68.74
N GLN A 227 82.81 -24.82 68.42
CA GLN A 227 83.89 -24.28 69.26
C GLN A 227 83.39 -23.50 70.50
N LYS A 228 82.07 -23.41 70.71
CA LYS A 228 81.41 -22.62 71.77
C LYS A 228 81.66 -21.11 71.69
N SER A 229 82.14 -20.59 70.55
CA SER A 229 82.28 -19.16 70.29
C SER A 229 80.92 -18.59 69.82
N TYR A 230 79.97 -18.48 70.75
CA TYR A 230 78.58 -18.14 70.41
C TYR A 230 78.40 -16.69 69.92
N THR A 231 79.19 -15.75 70.43
CA THR A 231 79.11 -14.33 70.04
C THR A 231 79.56 -14.12 68.59
N GLU A 232 80.63 -14.80 68.17
CA GLU A 232 81.10 -14.78 66.79
C GLU A 232 80.17 -15.59 65.88
N ALA A 233 79.69 -16.75 66.33
CA ALA A 233 78.72 -17.54 65.59
C ALA A 233 77.41 -16.75 65.32
N GLN A 234 76.95 -15.93 66.27
CA GLN A 234 75.78 -15.08 66.08
C GLN A 234 76.01 -13.97 65.04
N LYS A 235 77.21 -13.37 64.99
CA LYS A 235 77.56 -12.39 63.95
C LYS A 235 77.55 -13.03 62.56
N ILE A 236 78.12 -14.24 62.45
CA ILE A 236 78.11 -14.99 61.18
C ILE A 236 76.70 -15.42 60.80
N LYS A 237 75.88 -15.85 61.76
CA LYS A 237 74.46 -16.19 61.55
C LYS A 237 73.70 -15.02 60.94
N LYS A 238 73.87 -13.80 61.49
CA LYS A 238 73.17 -12.61 60.97
C LYS A 238 73.52 -12.34 59.50
N ILE A 239 74.80 -12.41 59.15
CA ILE A 239 75.27 -12.21 57.76
C ILE A 239 74.75 -13.33 56.85
N ALA A 240 74.77 -14.58 57.30
CA ALA A 240 74.26 -15.72 56.54
C ALA A 240 72.73 -15.66 56.35
N ASP A 241 71.98 -15.24 57.38
CA ASP A 241 70.52 -15.08 57.30
C ASP A 241 70.15 -13.94 56.33
N GLU A 242 70.81 -12.78 56.41
CA GLU A 242 70.60 -11.66 55.48
C GLU A 242 70.92 -12.07 54.03
N MET A 243 72.05 -12.76 53.81
CA MET A 243 72.43 -13.26 52.49
C MET A 243 71.48 -14.34 51.96
N GLU A 244 70.94 -15.19 52.83
CA GLU A 244 69.94 -16.19 52.46
C GLU A 244 68.61 -15.55 52.06
N ASP A 245 68.16 -14.53 52.77
CA ASP A 245 66.95 -13.79 52.44
C ASP A 245 67.11 -13.06 51.09
N ASP A 246 68.25 -12.42 50.86
CA ASP A 246 68.55 -11.76 49.57
C ASP A 246 68.61 -12.76 48.40
N GLU A 247 69.25 -13.92 48.58
CA GLU A 247 69.31 -14.96 47.53
C GLU A 247 67.94 -15.59 47.27
N ARG A 248 67.12 -15.81 48.30
CA ARG A 248 65.73 -16.29 48.14
C ARG A 248 64.88 -15.29 47.39
N ASN A 249 65.01 -14.00 47.72
CA ASN A 249 64.26 -12.93 47.06
C ASN A 249 64.65 -12.83 45.58
N LYS A 250 65.95 -12.82 45.26
CA LYS A 250 66.42 -12.81 43.86
C LYS A 250 65.95 -14.03 43.08
N MET A 251 66.05 -15.22 43.68
CA MET A 251 65.59 -16.45 43.02
C MET A 251 64.08 -16.41 42.76
N ASN A 252 63.29 -15.94 43.72
CA ASN A 252 61.84 -15.79 43.57
C ASN A 252 61.49 -14.74 42.51
N GLU A 253 62.20 -13.60 42.45
CA GLU A 253 62.04 -12.59 41.40
C GLU A 253 62.38 -13.12 40.01
N GLU A 254 63.48 -13.87 39.86
CA GLU A 254 63.85 -14.51 38.60
C GLU A 254 62.79 -15.52 38.14
N PHE A 255 62.29 -16.36 39.05
CA PHE A 255 61.21 -17.29 38.76
C PHE A 255 59.90 -16.57 38.38
N GLN A 256 59.52 -15.51 39.10
CA GLN A 256 58.36 -14.69 38.76
C GLN A 256 58.51 -14.02 37.39
N ALA A 257 59.70 -13.55 37.04
CA ALA A 257 59.97 -12.97 35.72
C ALA A 257 59.85 -14.02 34.60
N ILE A 258 60.36 -15.24 34.81
CA ILE A 258 60.20 -16.36 33.87
C ILE A 258 58.73 -16.75 33.73
N PHE A 259 58.00 -16.82 34.86
CA PHE A 259 56.58 -17.09 34.90
C PHE A 259 55.78 -16.04 34.12
N ALA A 260 56.04 -14.75 34.36
CA ALA A 260 55.38 -13.65 33.66
C ALA A 260 55.62 -13.70 32.15
N ARG A 261 56.84 -14.05 31.70
CA ARG A 261 57.15 -14.24 30.27
C ARG A 261 56.38 -15.40 29.66
N LYS A 262 56.32 -16.54 30.35
CA LYS A 262 55.57 -17.73 29.93
C LYS A 262 54.07 -17.44 29.86
N GLU A 263 53.51 -16.81 30.88
CA GLU A 263 52.10 -16.42 30.94
C GLU A 263 51.76 -15.41 29.83
N ALA A 264 52.60 -14.40 29.61
CA ALA A 264 52.40 -13.42 28.54
C ALA A 264 52.36 -14.08 27.17
N LYS A 265 53.20 -15.08 26.91
CA LYS A 265 53.19 -15.84 25.65
C LYS A 265 51.89 -16.61 25.46
N LEU A 266 51.38 -17.28 26.50
CA LEU A 266 50.10 -17.99 26.46
C LEU A 266 48.93 -17.01 26.21
N ARG A 267 48.89 -15.89 26.94
CA ARG A 267 47.88 -14.84 26.74
C ARG A 267 47.92 -14.26 25.33
N GLN A 268 49.11 -14.06 24.76
CA GLN A 268 49.26 -13.59 23.38
C GLN A 268 48.69 -14.59 22.38
N GLN A 269 48.92 -15.89 22.59
CA GLN A 269 48.32 -16.95 21.75
C GLN A 269 46.79 -16.94 21.86
N GLN A 270 46.25 -16.93 23.08
CA GLN A 270 44.80 -16.86 23.34
C GLN A 270 44.17 -15.62 22.70
N GLN A 271 44.83 -14.46 22.80
CA GLN A 271 44.37 -13.22 22.16
C GLN A 271 44.37 -13.33 20.63
N ALA A 272 45.41 -13.90 20.03
CA ALA A 272 45.48 -14.10 18.58
C ALA A 272 44.38 -15.05 18.08
N GLU A 273 44.12 -16.13 18.80
CA GLU A 273 43.04 -17.07 18.49
C GLU A 273 41.65 -16.41 18.58
N LEU A 274 41.41 -15.65 19.65
CA LEU A 274 40.16 -14.91 19.83
C LEU A 274 39.94 -13.88 18.72
N GLN A 275 40.99 -13.15 18.35
CA GLN A 275 40.95 -12.18 17.24
C GLN A 275 40.66 -12.86 15.90
N ALA A 276 41.25 -14.02 15.64
CA ALA A 276 40.97 -14.81 14.44
C ALA A 276 39.53 -15.33 14.41
N LEU A 277 38.96 -15.67 15.57
CA LEU A 277 37.55 -16.04 15.68
C LEU A 277 36.64 -14.83 15.39
N LEU A 278 36.87 -13.68 16.03
CA LEU A 278 36.08 -12.47 15.83
C LEU A 278 36.07 -12.04 14.35
N LYS A 279 37.23 -12.04 13.69
CA LYS A 279 37.31 -11.75 12.25
C LYS A 279 36.48 -12.70 11.38
N ARG A 280 36.43 -13.99 11.73
CA ARG A 280 35.60 -14.98 11.01
C ARG A 280 34.11 -14.72 11.22
N ILE A 281 33.70 -14.44 12.46
CA ILE A 281 32.32 -14.08 12.80
C ILE A 281 31.90 -12.83 12.03
N ASP A 282 32.72 -11.78 12.03
CA ASP A 282 32.47 -10.53 11.30
C ASP A 282 32.37 -10.75 9.79
N GLY A 283 33.26 -11.58 9.23
CA GLY A 283 33.24 -11.94 7.81
C GLY A 283 31.93 -12.64 7.41
N ARG A 284 31.51 -13.64 8.19
CA ARG A 284 30.22 -14.33 7.98
C ARG A 284 29.02 -13.41 8.19
N ARG A 285 29.05 -12.55 9.21
CA ARG A 285 27.99 -11.55 9.46
C ARG A 285 27.79 -10.62 8.26
N LYS A 286 28.89 -10.13 7.68
CA LYS A 286 28.86 -9.32 6.44
C LYS A 286 28.23 -10.08 5.28
N GLU A 287 28.48 -11.38 5.17
CA GLU A 287 27.89 -12.21 4.12
C GLU A 287 26.36 -12.35 4.30
N HIS A 288 25.89 -12.60 5.52
CA HIS A 288 24.44 -12.60 5.81
C HIS A 288 23.78 -11.26 5.49
N LEU A 289 24.42 -10.13 5.79
CA LEU A 289 23.91 -8.81 5.41
C LEU A 289 23.83 -8.61 3.88
N LYS A 290 24.80 -9.14 3.11
CA LYS A 290 24.73 -9.12 1.64
C LYS A 290 23.58 -9.97 1.13
N GLN A 291 23.35 -11.15 1.72
CA GLN A 291 22.22 -12.02 1.38
C GLN A 291 20.88 -11.33 1.66
N ARG A 292 20.71 -10.72 2.84
CA ARG A 292 19.54 -9.90 3.18
C ARG A 292 19.29 -8.80 2.13
N ASN A 293 20.33 -8.07 1.74
CA ASN A 293 20.20 -7.02 0.74
C ASN A 293 19.78 -7.56 -0.64
N LEU A 294 20.29 -8.72 -1.03
CA LEU A 294 19.96 -9.36 -2.30
C LEU A 294 18.52 -9.89 -2.31
N ASP A 295 18.09 -10.53 -1.23
CA ASP A 295 16.72 -11.03 -1.10
C ASP A 295 15.70 -9.89 -0.93
N SER A 296 16.06 -8.81 -0.26
CA SER A 296 15.25 -7.58 -0.20
C SER A 296 15.04 -6.99 -1.60
N LYS A 297 16.10 -6.89 -2.41
CA LYS A 297 15.99 -6.47 -3.82
C LYS A 297 15.08 -7.39 -4.63
N ARG A 298 15.18 -8.71 -4.44
CA ARG A 298 14.30 -9.69 -5.11
C ARG A 298 12.84 -9.52 -4.69
N LEU A 299 12.57 -9.28 -3.41
CA LEU A 299 11.21 -9.02 -2.91
C LEU A 299 10.64 -7.74 -3.53
N LEU A 300 11.39 -6.64 -3.50
CA LEU A 300 10.96 -5.37 -4.11
C LEU A 300 10.73 -5.50 -5.61
N GLN A 301 11.57 -6.26 -6.32
CA GLN A 301 11.37 -6.52 -7.74
C GLN A 301 10.09 -7.31 -8.02
N ARG A 302 9.78 -8.33 -7.20
CA ARG A 302 8.52 -9.08 -7.30
C ARG A 302 7.31 -8.16 -7.07
N ASN A 303 7.36 -7.34 -6.03
CA ASN A 303 6.29 -6.37 -5.73
C ASN A 303 6.10 -5.37 -6.88
N ARG A 304 7.19 -4.86 -7.46
CA ARG A 304 7.14 -4.00 -8.64
C ARG A 304 6.52 -4.71 -9.85
N ASN A 305 6.83 -5.99 -10.07
CA ASN A 305 6.25 -6.77 -11.15
C ASN A 305 4.74 -6.99 -10.94
N VAL A 306 4.31 -7.31 -9.72
CA VAL A 306 2.89 -7.45 -9.37
C VAL A 306 2.14 -6.15 -9.63
N GLN A 307 2.69 -5.01 -9.21
CA GLN A 307 2.12 -3.70 -9.46
C GLN A 307 2.01 -3.40 -10.96
N ALA A 308 3.05 -3.66 -11.74
CA ALA A 308 3.03 -3.45 -13.20
C ALA A 308 1.96 -4.31 -13.91
N VAL A 309 1.78 -5.56 -13.46
CA VAL A 309 0.74 -6.46 -13.97
C VAL A 309 -0.65 -5.93 -13.62
N LEU A 310 -0.87 -5.47 -12.38
CA LEU A 310 -2.15 -4.87 -11.99
C LEU A 310 -2.45 -3.63 -12.85
N GLU A 311 -1.47 -2.74 -13.03
CA GLU A 311 -1.64 -1.51 -13.81
C GLU A 311 -1.99 -1.80 -15.27
N SER A 312 -1.32 -2.78 -15.88
CA SER A 312 -1.64 -3.24 -17.23
C SER A 312 -3.06 -3.80 -17.32
N LYS A 313 -3.45 -4.63 -16.34
CA LYS A 313 -4.82 -5.18 -16.26
C LYS A 313 -5.86 -4.07 -16.12
N GLN A 314 -5.65 -3.14 -15.19
CA GLN A 314 -6.55 -2.00 -14.95
C GLN A 314 -6.67 -1.09 -16.18
N ALA A 315 -5.60 -0.88 -16.94
CA ALA A 315 -5.64 -0.08 -18.17
C ALA A 315 -6.50 -0.75 -19.27
N THR A 316 -6.30 -2.05 -19.49
CA THR A 316 -7.08 -2.82 -20.48
C THR A 316 -8.55 -2.94 -20.08
N GLU A 317 -8.83 -3.21 -18.79
CA GLU A 317 -10.18 -3.26 -18.26
C GLU A 317 -10.85 -1.88 -18.32
N ALA A 318 -10.16 -0.81 -17.95
CA ALA A 318 -10.71 0.55 -18.02
C ALA A 318 -11.15 0.90 -19.44
N THR A 319 -10.37 0.55 -20.44
CA THR A 319 -10.72 0.82 -21.84
C THR A 319 -12.03 0.12 -22.23
N LYS A 320 -12.15 -1.17 -21.92
CA LYS A 320 -13.36 -1.95 -22.19
C LYS A 320 -14.56 -1.41 -21.42
N ARG A 321 -14.41 -1.19 -20.11
CA ARG A 321 -15.48 -0.68 -19.25
C ARG A 321 -15.94 0.71 -19.68
N LEU A 322 -15.05 1.62 -20.06
CA LEU A 322 -15.44 2.94 -20.57
C LEU A 322 -16.23 2.84 -21.88
N GLN A 323 -15.88 1.88 -22.75
CA GLN A 323 -16.67 1.60 -23.95
C GLN A 323 -18.04 1.03 -23.59
N ASP A 324 -18.11 0.07 -22.66
CA ASP A 324 -19.37 -0.52 -22.20
C ASP A 324 -20.28 0.53 -21.54
N ILE A 325 -19.72 1.39 -20.68
CA ILE A 325 -20.44 2.52 -20.07
C ILE A 325 -21.00 3.43 -21.17
N LYS A 326 -20.17 3.81 -22.15
CA LYS A 326 -20.62 4.64 -23.27
C LYS A 326 -21.74 3.96 -24.07
N MET A 327 -21.65 2.66 -24.32
CA MET A 327 -22.68 1.91 -25.04
C MET A 327 -23.97 1.74 -24.22
N SER A 328 -23.87 1.56 -22.91
CA SER A 328 -25.03 1.40 -22.02
C SER A 328 -25.90 2.66 -21.92
N LEU A 329 -25.31 3.83 -22.19
CA LEU A 329 -25.98 5.13 -22.17
C LEU A 329 -26.57 5.54 -23.53
N LEU A 330 -26.36 4.73 -24.57
CA LEU A 330 -26.95 4.94 -25.89
C LEU A 330 -28.34 4.25 -25.96
N PRO A 331 -29.28 4.78 -26.77
CA PRO A 331 -30.59 4.18 -26.96
C PRO A 331 -30.46 2.72 -27.43
N LYS A 332 -31.22 1.80 -26.81
CA LYS A 332 -31.20 0.38 -27.19
C LYS A 332 -31.86 0.13 -28.55
N ASP A 333 -32.78 1.00 -28.96
CA ASP A 333 -33.44 0.93 -30.25
C ASP A 333 -33.52 2.33 -30.88
N ARG A 334 -32.77 2.55 -31.96
CA ARG A 334 -33.20 3.54 -32.95
C ARG A 334 -34.38 2.89 -33.65
N PRO A 335 -35.61 3.45 -33.63
CA PRO A 335 -36.64 2.95 -34.53
C PRO A 335 -36.02 2.95 -35.93
N ALA A 336 -36.09 1.80 -36.61
CA ALA A 336 -35.66 1.69 -37.99
C ALA A 336 -36.23 2.90 -38.75
N PRO A 337 -35.47 3.59 -39.62
CA PRO A 337 -36.00 4.73 -40.34
C PRO A 337 -37.26 4.25 -41.07
N ARG A 338 -38.43 4.60 -40.53
CA ARG A 338 -39.69 4.24 -41.18
C ARG A 338 -39.62 4.96 -42.51
N GLY A 339 -39.52 4.17 -43.57
CA GLY A 339 -39.39 4.67 -44.92
C GLY A 339 -40.52 5.66 -45.24
N LEU A 340 -40.19 6.61 -46.11
CA LEU A 340 -41.06 7.61 -46.77
C LEU A 340 -41.02 9.06 -46.26
N HIS A 341 -40.00 9.50 -45.52
CA HIS A 341 -39.73 10.95 -45.34
C HIS A 341 -38.29 11.37 -45.69
N ASN A 342 -37.61 10.66 -46.59
CA ASN A 342 -36.39 11.16 -47.26
C ASN A 342 -36.65 11.71 -48.66
N THR A 343 -37.92 11.87 -49.03
CA THR A 343 -38.32 12.52 -50.27
C THR A 343 -38.88 13.90 -49.92
N ILE A 344 -38.22 14.93 -50.43
CA ILE A 344 -38.79 16.28 -50.55
C ILE A 344 -40.22 16.13 -51.11
N PRO A 345 -41.25 16.73 -50.47
CA PRO A 345 -42.63 16.73 -50.95
C PRO A 345 -42.66 17.05 -52.44
N VAL A 346 -43.52 16.39 -53.22
CA VAL A 346 -43.57 16.57 -54.68
C VAL A 346 -43.76 18.05 -55.05
N GLU A 347 -44.45 18.79 -54.19
CA GLU A 347 -44.71 20.24 -54.26
C GLU A 347 -43.47 21.12 -54.07
N ALA A 348 -42.43 20.62 -53.38
CA ALA A 348 -41.18 21.34 -53.11
C ALA A 348 -40.02 20.94 -54.05
N ARG A 349 -40.29 20.14 -55.11
CA ARG A 349 -39.29 19.80 -56.12
C ARG A 349 -39.13 20.95 -57.13
N VAL A 350 -38.00 21.65 -57.06
CA VAL A 350 -37.62 22.66 -58.06
C VAL A 350 -37.39 22.00 -59.43
N ILE A 351 -38.29 22.22 -60.39
CA ILE A 351 -38.09 21.84 -61.80
C ILE A 351 -37.07 22.80 -62.40
N ARG A 352 -35.82 22.36 -62.58
CA ARG A 352 -34.83 23.11 -63.36
C ARG A 352 -35.18 22.99 -64.85
N PRO A 353 -35.30 24.07 -65.63
CA PRO A 353 -35.54 23.98 -67.07
C PRO A 353 -34.34 23.30 -67.77
N LYS A 354 -34.62 22.32 -68.64
CA LYS A 354 -33.60 21.64 -69.47
C LYS A 354 -32.91 22.67 -70.38
N LYS A 355 -31.58 22.72 -70.35
CA LYS A 355 -30.77 23.47 -71.34
C LYS A 355 -30.93 22.81 -72.73
N PRO A 356 -31.00 23.58 -73.83
CA PRO A 356 -31.07 23.04 -75.18
C PRO A 356 -29.77 22.30 -75.53
N SER A 357 -29.92 21.14 -76.18
CA SER A 357 -28.81 20.29 -76.61
C SER A 357 -28.00 20.95 -77.74
N THR A 358 -26.72 21.22 -77.51
CA THR A 358 -25.78 21.61 -78.56
C THR A 358 -25.34 20.36 -79.32
N THR A 359 -25.81 20.20 -80.55
CA THR A 359 -25.39 19.17 -81.50
C THR A 359 -23.94 19.43 -81.92
N ARG A 360 -23.05 18.46 -81.70
CA ARG A 360 -21.65 18.48 -82.15
C ARG A 360 -21.59 18.07 -83.64
N PRO A 361 -20.92 18.82 -84.54
CA PRO A 361 -20.82 18.43 -85.94
C PRO A 361 -19.84 17.24 -86.11
N ALA A 362 -20.16 16.38 -87.07
CA ALA A 362 -19.43 15.15 -87.39
C ALA A 362 -18.12 15.44 -88.12
N GLU A 363 -17.03 14.80 -87.69
CA GLU A 363 -15.77 14.71 -88.44
C GLU A 363 -15.89 13.62 -89.52
N PRO A 364 -15.42 13.86 -90.76
CA PRO A 364 -15.38 12.84 -91.80
C PRO A 364 -14.09 12.00 -91.69
N SER A 365 -14.25 10.68 -91.72
CA SER A 365 -13.20 9.68 -91.98
C SER A 365 -13.12 9.38 -93.49
N PRO A 366 -12.01 8.85 -94.05
CA PRO A 366 -10.87 8.18 -93.40
C PRO A 366 -9.52 8.87 -93.49
#